data_AF-C6V3Y5-F1
#
_entry.id   AF-C6V3Y5-F1
#
_cell.length_a   1.000
_cell.length_b   1.000
_cell.length_c   1.000
_cell.angle_alpha   90.00
_cell.angle_beta   90.00
_cell.angle_gamma   90.00
#
_symmetry.space_group_name_H-M   'P 1'
#
loop_
_entity.id
_entity.type
_entity.pdbx_description
1 polymer ?
#
loop_
_entity_poly.entity_id
_entity_poly.type
_entity_poly.pdbx_seq_one_letter_code
_entity_poly.pdbx_strand_id
1 'polypeptide(L)'
;METNEKIFIAFGVVLFLLLVALAAALYKLCKIRALAEKELLDQSVQVGRDQADEAVQVDLLPKAQFPHFQLEKPQLELRNIPIAGLEGCILVPEGILGVEPGVKGPNWQGNVIVVDPGGSIFQTCRYTGSGASGALYSAIGVFDTPVNQNTAERLVAEPVVVNQRIFRNPRWQVRVVHVHSPDMSRLPSSTVSPERALRDSLYRLFLETFCTLQRAALPGDSIIMMPLVASGIYSGNIPSNIYNRAFASAFCAAARALRSSNIAEALGVREVRICCYGRAVQLALAEEMERQACTGKEGPAR
;
A
#
# COMPACT_ATOMS: atom_id res chain seq x y z
N MET A 1 6.04 -57.94 22.93
CA MET A 1 6.36 -56.53 22.65
C MET A 1 6.67 -56.27 21.17
N GLU A 2 6.90 -57.30 20.34
CA GLU A 2 7.24 -57.14 18.90
C GLU A 2 6.06 -56.81 17.97
N THR A 3 4.81 -57.09 18.36
CA THR A 3 3.65 -56.92 17.47
C THR A 3 3.24 -55.46 17.28
N ASN A 4 3.49 -54.61 18.28
CA ASN A 4 3.10 -53.20 18.23
C ASN A 4 4.03 -52.37 17.33
N GLU A 5 5.31 -52.72 17.26
CA GLU A 5 6.30 -51.99 16.47
C GLU A 5 6.05 -52.11 14.95
N LYS A 6 5.62 -53.29 14.49
CA LYS A 6 5.26 -53.52 13.08
C LYS A 6 4.03 -52.71 12.65
N ILE A 7 3.08 -52.47 13.57
CA ILE A 7 1.87 -51.67 13.31
C ILE A 7 2.21 -50.19 13.13
N PHE A 8 3.10 -49.64 13.98
CA PHE A 8 3.53 -48.25 13.87
C PHE A 8 4.30 -47.97 12.57
N ILE A 9 5.18 -48.89 12.16
CA ILE A 9 5.92 -48.76 10.90
C ILE A 9 4.95 -48.80 9.70
N ALA A 10 3.99 -49.73 9.69
CA ALA A 10 3.00 -49.82 8.63
C ALA A 10 2.16 -48.53 8.53
N PHE A 11 1.73 -47.96 9.67
CA PHE A 11 0.96 -46.72 9.69
C PHE A 11 1.77 -45.51 9.20
N GLY A 12 3.05 -45.44 9.57
CA GLY A 12 3.96 -44.39 9.11
C GLY A 12 4.18 -44.41 7.59
N VAL A 13 4.35 -45.61 7.01
CA VAL A 13 4.51 -45.77 5.56
C VAL A 13 3.24 -45.36 4.81
N VAL A 14 2.06 -45.76 5.31
CA VAL A 14 0.78 -45.38 4.69
C VAL A 14 0.55 -43.87 4.74
N LEU A 15 0.83 -43.23 5.89
CA LEU A 15 0.71 -41.78 6.03
C LEU A 15 1.67 -41.03 5.10
N PHE A 16 2.92 -41.51 4.98
CA PHE A 16 3.90 -40.93 4.08
C PHE A 16 3.46 -41.02 2.61
N LEU A 17 2.95 -42.17 2.17
CA LEU A 17 2.44 -42.35 0.81
C LEU A 17 1.24 -41.45 0.52
N LEU A 18 0.34 -41.25 1.50
CA LEU A 18 -0.77 -40.30 1.39
C LEU A 18 -0.30 -38.85 1.21
N LEU A 19 0.72 -38.43 1.96
CA LEU A 19 1.30 -37.09 1.84
C LEU A 19 1.97 -36.88 0.47
N VAL A 20 2.68 -37.88 -0.05
CA VAL A 20 3.29 -37.83 -1.39
C VAL A 20 2.22 -37.75 -2.47
N ALA A 21 1.14 -38.54 -2.35
CA ALA A 21 0.01 -38.48 -3.29
C ALA A 21 -0.68 -37.11 -3.26
N LEU A 22 -0.89 -36.52 -2.07
CA LEU A 22 -1.46 -35.19 -1.92
C LEU A 22 -0.56 -34.11 -2.55
N ALA A 23 0.76 -34.18 -2.32
CA ALA A 23 1.72 -33.26 -2.92
C ALA A 23 1.71 -33.34 -4.45
N ALA A 24 1.66 -34.56 -5.01
CA ALA A 24 1.55 -34.77 -6.45
C ALA A 24 0.23 -34.22 -7.04
N ALA A 25 -0.88 -34.37 -6.32
CA ALA A 25 -2.17 -33.82 -6.71
C ALA A 25 -2.17 -32.28 -6.71
N LEU A 26 -1.62 -31.67 -5.66
CA LEU A 26 -1.46 -30.21 -5.57
C LEU A 26 -0.54 -29.67 -6.67
N TYR A 27 0.57 -30.35 -6.95
CA TYR A 27 1.46 -30.00 -8.05
C TYR A 27 0.73 -30.03 -9.41
N LYS A 28 -0.08 -31.08 -9.67
CA LYS A 28 -0.90 -31.15 -10.89
C LYS A 28 -1.92 -30.01 -10.97
N LEU A 29 -2.59 -29.67 -9.88
CA LEU A 29 -3.55 -28.56 -9.84
C LEU A 29 -2.88 -27.21 -10.10
N CYS A 30 -1.72 -26.95 -9.51
CA CYS A 30 -0.92 -25.76 -9.78
C CYS A 30 -0.47 -25.69 -11.25
N LYS A 31 -0.04 -26.82 -11.84
CA LYS A 31 0.37 -26.89 -13.25
C LYS A 31 -0.81 -26.62 -14.21
N ILE A 32 -2.01 -27.13 -13.90
CA ILE A 32 -3.21 -26.87 -14.70
C ILE A 32 -3.59 -25.39 -14.63
N ARG A 33 -3.53 -24.77 -13.45
CA ARG A 33 -3.79 -23.33 -13.30
C ARG A 33 -2.81 -22.46 -14.09
N ALA A 34 -1.52 -22.78 -14.03
CA ALA A 34 -0.50 -22.06 -14.78
C ALA A 34 -0.69 -22.16 -16.31
N LEU A 35 -1.20 -23.29 -16.81
CA LEU A 35 -1.52 -23.46 -18.24
C LEU A 35 -2.77 -22.66 -18.65
N ALA A 36 -3.83 -22.67 -17.84
CA ALA A 36 -5.05 -21.90 -18.10
C ALA A 36 -4.80 -20.38 -18.10
N GLU A 37 -3.90 -19.89 -17.24
CA GLU A 37 -3.50 -18.49 -17.20
C GLU A 37 -2.69 -18.08 -18.44
N LYS A 38 -1.88 -19.00 -18.98
CA LYS A 38 -1.14 -18.77 -20.22
C LYS A 38 -2.06 -18.69 -21.46
N GLU A 39 -3.07 -19.54 -21.56
CA GLU A 39 -4.05 -19.51 -22.66
C GLU A 39 -4.89 -18.21 -22.67
N LEU A 40 -5.26 -17.70 -21.49
CA LEU A 40 -5.93 -16.40 -21.36
C LEU A 40 -5.05 -15.23 -21.80
N LEU A 41 -3.73 -15.30 -21.53
CA LEU A 41 -2.79 -14.29 -21.98
C LEU A 41 -2.64 -14.29 -23.51
N ASP A 42 -2.49 -15.46 -24.13
CA ASP A 42 -2.32 -15.57 -25.59
C ASP A 42 -3.58 -15.11 -26.35
N GLN A 43 -4.79 -15.34 -25.82
CA GLN A 43 -6.03 -14.78 -26.39
C GLN A 43 -6.11 -13.26 -26.30
N SER A 44 -5.60 -12.65 -25.23
CA SER A 44 -5.60 -11.19 -25.06
C SER A 44 -4.61 -10.46 -25.99
N VAL A 45 -3.52 -11.13 -26.38
CA VAL A 45 -2.50 -10.59 -27.29
C VAL A 45 -2.98 -10.61 -28.75
N GLN A 46 -3.88 -11.53 -29.12
CA GLN A 46 -4.37 -11.65 -30.49
C GLN A 46 -5.48 -10.65 -30.83
N VAL A 47 -6.25 -10.18 -29.84
CA VAL A 47 -7.31 -9.15 -30.04
C VAL A 47 -6.71 -7.74 -30.18
N GLY A 48 -5.47 -7.51 -29.74
CA GLY A 48 -4.80 -6.21 -29.82
C GLY A 48 -4.02 -5.93 -31.11
N ARG A 49 -3.98 -6.86 -32.08
CA ARG A 49 -3.06 -6.77 -33.23
C ARG A 49 -3.72 -6.40 -34.57
N ASP A 50 -5.05 -6.33 -34.63
CA ASP A 50 -5.81 -6.01 -35.86
C ASP A 50 -6.40 -4.58 -35.89
N GLN A 51 -6.00 -3.69 -34.99
CA GLN A 51 -6.35 -2.26 -35.06
C GLN A 51 -5.11 -1.37 -34.91
N ALA A 52 -4.28 -1.37 -35.93
CA ALA A 52 -3.25 -0.37 -36.11
C ALA A 52 -3.10 -0.07 -37.60
N ASP A 53 -4.03 0.72 -38.15
CA ASP A 53 -3.77 1.62 -39.27
C ASP A 53 -4.91 2.63 -39.38
N GLU A 54 -4.60 3.89 -39.07
CA GLU A 54 -4.99 5.12 -39.80
C GLU A 54 -4.74 6.33 -38.90
N ALA A 55 -3.65 7.03 -39.18
CA ALA A 55 -3.38 8.35 -38.63
C ALA A 55 -4.28 9.38 -39.33
N VAL A 56 -5.48 9.60 -38.78
CA VAL A 56 -6.33 10.73 -39.16
C VAL A 56 -5.90 11.96 -38.36
N GLN A 57 -5.31 12.93 -39.04
CA GLN A 57 -5.22 14.31 -38.56
C GLN A 57 -6.64 14.85 -38.40
N VAL A 58 -7.09 15.02 -37.16
CA VAL A 58 -8.36 15.67 -36.84
C VAL A 58 -8.08 17.13 -36.55
N ASP A 59 -8.67 18.00 -37.37
CA ASP A 59 -8.71 19.44 -37.18
C ASP A 59 -9.19 19.82 -35.78
N LEU A 60 -8.51 20.81 -35.19
CA LEU A 60 -8.84 21.38 -33.89
C LEU A 60 -10.27 21.96 -33.90
N LEU A 61 -11.21 21.20 -33.35
CA LEU A 61 -12.56 21.69 -33.06
C LEU A 61 -12.50 22.89 -32.10
N PRO A 62 -13.41 23.87 -32.23
CA PRO A 62 -13.46 25.04 -31.35
C PRO A 62 -13.67 24.60 -29.91
N LYS A 63 -13.12 25.36 -28.95
CA LYS A 63 -13.35 25.19 -27.50
C LYS A 63 -14.85 25.11 -27.21
N ALA A 64 -15.39 23.90 -27.18
CA ALA A 64 -16.70 23.64 -26.64
C ALA A 64 -16.65 24.04 -25.16
N GLN A 65 -17.50 24.98 -24.77
CA GLN A 65 -17.80 25.22 -23.38
C GLN A 65 -18.35 23.90 -22.82
N PHE A 66 -17.49 23.18 -22.09
CA PHE A 66 -17.92 21.99 -21.38
C PHE A 66 -19.09 22.37 -20.48
N PRO A 67 -20.21 21.63 -20.51
CA PRO A 67 -21.28 21.87 -19.56
C PRO A 67 -20.68 21.80 -18.16
N HIS A 68 -20.96 22.81 -17.35
CA HIS A 68 -20.50 22.91 -15.98
C HIS A 68 -21.17 21.77 -15.20
N PHE A 69 -20.51 20.60 -15.18
CA PHE A 69 -20.93 19.46 -14.37
C PHE A 69 -20.63 19.84 -12.92
N GLN A 70 -21.56 20.55 -12.27
CA GLN A 70 -21.64 20.55 -10.83
C GLN A 70 -22.13 19.16 -10.44
N LEU A 71 -21.17 18.27 -10.18
CA LEU A 71 -21.44 17.11 -9.35
C LEU A 71 -22.07 17.64 -8.06
N GLU A 72 -23.32 17.26 -7.81
CA GLU A 72 -23.87 17.31 -6.46
C GLU A 72 -22.78 16.78 -5.54
N LYS A 73 -22.38 17.58 -4.53
CA LYS A 73 -21.40 17.17 -3.55
C LYS A 73 -21.80 15.75 -3.11
N PRO A 74 -20.96 14.72 -3.31
CA PRO A 74 -21.32 13.41 -2.80
C PRO A 74 -21.52 13.60 -1.30
N GLN A 75 -22.75 13.39 -0.82
CA GLN A 75 -23.05 13.27 0.61
C GLN A 75 -22.34 12.01 1.11
N LEU A 76 -21.03 12.10 1.32
CA LEU A 76 -20.23 11.16 2.09
C LEU A 76 -20.24 11.63 3.55
N GLU A 77 -21.43 11.64 4.13
CA GLU A 77 -21.61 11.98 5.54
C GLU A 77 -20.98 10.85 6.40
N LEU A 78 -20.04 11.23 7.28
CA LEU A 78 -19.55 10.44 8.44
C LEU A 78 -18.65 9.21 8.21
N ARG A 79 -17.98 9.06 7.05
CA ARG A 79 -17.00 7.97 6.87
C ARG A 79 -15.56 8.31 7.22
N ASN A 80 -15.15 9.56 7.07
CA ASN A 80 -13.76 9.97 7.33
C ASN A 80 -13.61 10.48 8.76
N ILE A 81 -12.56 10.05 9.45
CA ILE A 81 -12.30 10.46 10.84
C ILE A 81 -11.08 11.40 10.84
N PRO A 82 -11.24 12.68 11.18
CA PRO A 82 -10.10 13.58 11.34
C PRO A 82 -9.24 13.13 12.54
N ILE A 83 -7.93 13.31 12.43
CA ILE A 83 -7.02 12.92 13.51
C ILE A 83 -6.84 14.08 14.48
N ALA A 84 -7.17 13.85 15.74
CA ALA A 84 -7.00 14.85 16.80
C ALA A 84 -5.54 15.34 16.86
N GLY A 85 -5.35 16.65 16.74
CA GLY A 85 -4.03 17.29 16.82
C GLY A 85 -3.17 17.18 15.56
N LEU A 86 -3.69 16.62 14.45
CA LEU A 86 -3.02 16.56 13.15
C LEU A 86 -3.97 17.05 12.05
N GLU A 87 -4.08 18.36 11.89
CA GLU A 87 -4.91 18.98 10.85
C GLU A 87 -4.43 18.59 9.45
N GLY A 88 -5.34 18.58 8.48
CA GLY A 88 -5.05 18.15 7.11
C GLY A 88 -4.83 16.62 6.97
N CYS A 89 -4.99 15.84 8.04
CA CYS A 89 -4.89 14.40 8.03
C CYS A 89 -6.22 13.73 8.41
N ILE A 90 -6.63 12.72 7.63
CA ILE A 90 -7.85 11.95 7.89
C ILE A 90 -7.59 10.45 7.79
N LEU A 91 -8.29 9.68 8.62
CA LEU A 91 -8.39 8.23 8.49
C LEU A 91 -9.57 7.90 7.58
N VAL A 92 -9.34 7.03 6.59
CA VAL A 92 -10.36 6.62 5.62
C VAL A 92 -10.49 5.09 5.59
N PRO A 93 -11.70 4.53 5.47
CA PRO A 93 -11.89 3.08 5.45
C PRO A 93 -11.38 2.42 4.16
N GLU A 94 -11.18 3.18 3.08
CA GLU A 94 -10.70 2.70 1.80
C GLU A 94 -9.23 2.25 1.84
N GLY A 95 -8.84 1.47 0.83
CA GLY A 95 -7.44 1.14 0.55
C GLY A 95 -6.73 2.21 -0.30
N ILE A 96 -5.47 1.95 -0.70
CA ILE A 96 -4.70 2.91 -1.50
C ILE A 96 -5.35 3.29 -2.84
N LEU A 97 -6.23 2.45 -3.37
CA LEU A 97 -7.00 2.72 -4.59
C LEU A 97 -8.19 3.66 -4.37
N GLY A 98 -8.44 4.12 -3.14
CA GLY A 98 -9.58 4.97 -2.82
C GLY A 98 -10.93 4.25 -2.89
N VAL A 99 -10.90 2.91 -2.78
CA VAL A 99 -12.10 2.06 -2.74
C VAL A 99 -12.04 1.11 -1.56
N GLU A 100 -13.21 0.62 -1.13
CA GLU A 100 -13.32 -0.41 -0.10
C GLU A 100 -12.67 -1.74 -0.55
N PRO A 101 -12.21 -2.58 0.40
CA PRO A 101 -11.70 -3.91 0.10
C PRO A 101 -12.67 -4.73 -0.76
N GLY A 102 -12.17 -5.30 -1.87
CA GLY A 102 -12.95 -6.13 -2.79
C GLY A 102 -13.53 -5.40 -4.00
N VAL A 103 -13.55 -4.06 -3.99
CA VAL A 103 -13.94 -3.25 -5.16
C VAL A 103 -12.77 -3.15 -6.14
N LYS A 104 -13.04 -3.30 -7.44
CA LYS A 104 -12.02 -3.24 -8.49
C LYS A 104 -11.84 -1.81 -9.01
N GLY A 105 -10.59 -1.47 -9.32
CA GLY A 105 -10.21 -0.21 -9.95
C GLY A 105 -10.06 0.96 -8.97
N PRO A 106 -9.31 2.01 -9.36
CA PRO A 106 -9.14 3.18 -8.51
C PRO A 106 -10.35 4.13 -8.60
N ASN A 107 -10.72 4.73 -7.47
CA ASN A 107 -11.70 5.82 -7.40
C ASN A 107 -11.01 7.17 -7.11
N TRP A 108 -9.83 7.36 -7.69
CA TRP A 108 -9.07 8.60 -7.58
C TRP A 108 -9.62 9.70 -8.47
N GLN A 109 -9.43 10.95 -8.03
CA GLN A 109 -9.74 12.15 -8.80
C GLN A 109 -8.66 13.22 -8.59
N GLY A 110 -8.23 13.88 -9.66
CA GLY A 110 -7.21 14.93 -9.61
C GLY A 110 -5.79 14.40 -9.35
N ASN A 111 -4.97 15.20 -8.66
CA ASN A 111 -3.58 14.84 -8.33
C ASN A 111 -3.53 13.96 -7.08
N VAL A 112 -2.95 12.76 -7.21
CA VAL A 112 -2.85 11.77 -6.14
C VAL A 112 -1.41 11.30 -5.99
N ILE A 113 -0.95 11.20 -4.76
CA ILE A 113 0.37 10.68 -4.41
C ILE A 113 0.14 9.40 -3.62
N VAL A 114 0.52 8.25 -4.16
CA VAL A 114 0.33 6.97 -3.48
C VAL A 114 1.64 6.56 -2.82
N VAL A 115 1.62 6.40 -1.50
CA VAL A 115 2.74 5.82 -0.75
C VAL A 115 2.61 4.30 -0.83
N ASP A 116 3.52 3.67 -1.55
CA ASP A 116 3.47 2.24 -1.83
C ASP A 116 4.46 1.46 -0.95
N PRO A 117 4.00 0.59 -0.04
CA PRO A 117 4.85 -0.18 0.86
C PRO A 117 5.42 -1.47 0.22
N GLY A 118 5.44 -1.57 -1.11
CA GLY A 118 5.83 -2.79 -1.80
C GLY A 118 7.31 -3.12 -1.63
N GLY A 119 7.65 -4.19 -0.91
CA GLY A 119 9.05 -4.61 -0.72
C GLY A 119 9.70 -5.23 -1.96
N SER A 120 8.93 -5.88 -2.83
CA SER A 120 9.44 -6.58 -4.01
C SER A 120 10.09 -5.66 -5.04
N ILE A 121 9.62 -4.43 -5.18
CA ILE A 121 10.18 -3.46 -6.14
C ILE A 121 11.62 -3.05 -5.78
N PHE A 122 11.96 -3.00 -4.49
CA PHE A 122 13.33 -2.70 -4.01
C PHE A 122 14.32 -3.83 -4.33
N GLN A 123 13.83 -5.07 -4.46
CA GLN A 123 14.68 -6.23 -4.75
C GLN A 123 14.78 -6.53 -6.24
N THR A 124 13.66 -6.35 -6.96
CA THR A 124 13.54 -6.78 -8.36
C THR A 124 13.69 -5.64 -9.35
N CYS A 125 13.56 -4.39 -8.89
CA CYS A 125 13.44 -3.20 -9.76
C CYS A 125 12.35 -3.37 -10.83
N ARG A 126 11.27 -4.09 -10.50
CA ARG A 126 10.10 -4.31 -11.34
C ARG A 126 8.84 -3.99 -10.55
N TYR A 127 7.81 -3.50 -11.23
CA TYR A 127 6.48 -3.28 -10.65
C TYR A 127 5.75 -4.62 -10.44
N THR A 128 6.28 -5.44 -9.55
CA THR A 128 5.75 -6.74 -9.15
C THR A 128 5.32 -6.68 -7.69
N GLY A 129 4.42 -7.56 -7.29
CA GLY A 129 3.95 -7.66 -5.92
C GLY A 129 2.57 -8.28 -5.83
N SER A 130 2.12 -8.51 -4.61
CA SER A 130 0.78 -8.98 -4.30
C SER A 130 0.02 -7.94 -3.47
N GLY A 131 -1.25 -8.22 -3.17
CA GLY A 131 -2.06 -7.36 -2.31
C GLY A 131 -2.19 -5.93 -2.86
N ALA A 132 -1.97 -4.93 -1.99
CA ALA A 132 -2.14 -3.53 -2.31
C ALA A 132 -1.20 -3.05 -3.45
N SER A 133 0.10 -3.33 -3.37
CA SER A 133 1.08 -2.91 -4.38
C SER A 133 0.79 -3.54 -5.74
N GLY A 134 0.47 -4.83 -5.78
CA GLY A 134 0.07 -5.50 -7.02
C GLY A 134 -1.16 -4.83 -7.65
N ALA A 135 -2.20 -4.57 -6.84
CA ALA A 135 -3.41 -3.90 -7.30
C ALA A 135 -3.16 -2.47 -7.79
N LEU A 136 -2.27 -1.71 -7.13
CA LEU A 136 -1.80 -0.40 -7.57
C LEU A 136 -1.14 -0.48 -8.94
N TYR A 137 -0.19 -1.39 -9.13
CA TYR A 137 0.55 -1.52 -10.38
C TYR A 137 -0.35 -1.97 -11.53
N SER A 138 -1.31 -2.85 -11.27
CA SER A 138 -2.34 -3.21 -12.24
C SER A 138 -3.22 -2.01 -12.59
N ALA A 139 -3.66 -1.23 -11.59
CA ALA A 139 -4.54 -0.07 -11.78
C ALA A 139 -3.90 1.05 -12.62
N ILE A 140 -2.58 1.25 -12.51
CA ILE A 140 -1.85 2.24 -13.30
C ILE A 140 -1.23 1.66 -14.59
N GLY A 141 -1.50 0.38 -14.89
CA GLY A 141 -1.11 -0.26 -16.15
C GLY A 141 0.38 -0.57 -16.29
N VAL A 142 1.08 -0.84 -15.18
CA VAL A 142 2.53 -1.13 -15.19
C VAL A 142 2.92 -2.43 -14.49
N PHE A 143 1.95 -3.26 -14.11
CA PHE A 143 2.23 -4.55 -13.48
C PHE A 143 3.20 -5.40 -14.33
N ASP A 144 4.19 -5.98 -13.66
CA ASP A 144 5.29 -6.76 -14.25
C ASP A 144 6.09 -6.03 -15.34
N THR A 145 6.16 -4.70 -15.27
CA THR A 145 7.08 -3.93 -16.11
C THR A 145 8.34 -3.53 -15.32
N PRO A 146 9.50 -3.36 -15.98
CA PRO A 146 10.69 -2.85 -15.32
C PRO A 146 10.53 -1.38 -14.89
N VAL A 147 11.14 -1.04 -13.77
CA VAL A 147 11.30 0.35 -13.35
C VAL A 147 12.37 1.02 -14.23
N ASN A 148 12.23 2.31 -14.50
CA ASN A 148 13.26 3.03 -15.26
C ASN A 148 14.60 3.04 -14.50
N GLN A 149 15.72 3.15 -15.22
CA GLN A 149 17.04 2.98 -14.65
C GLN A 149 17.35 3.95 -13.49
N ASN A 150 17.00 5.23 -13.62
CA ASN A 150 17.23 6.23 -12.57
C ASN A 150 16.48 5.86 -11.27
N THR A 151 15.20 5.46 -11.38
CA THR A 151 14.42 5.05 -10.22
C THR A 151 14.93 3.73 -9.66
N ALA A 152 15.39 2.79 -10.51
CA ALA A 152 15.98 1.52 -10.08
C ALA A 152 17.27 1.73 -9.28
N GLU A 153 18.18 2.61 -9.72
CA GLU A 153 19.40 2.96 -8.99
C GLU A 153 19.08 3.52 -7.60
N ARG A 154 18.06 4.38 -7.51
CA ARG A 154 17.60 4.93 -6.24
C ARG A 154 16.93 3.90 -5.34
N LEU A 155 16.13 2.98 -5.89
CA LEU A 155 15.50 1.89 -5.12
C LEU A 155 16.54 0.99 -4.45
N VAL A 156 17.73 0.84 -5.04
CA VAL A 156 18.83 0.08 -4.40
C VAL A 156 19.48 0.85 -3.25
N ALA A 157 19.53 2.18 -3.35
CA ALA A 157 20.29 3.04 -2.43
C ALA A 157 19.46 3.67 -1.30
N GLU A 158 18.18 3.92 -1.54
CA GLU A 158 17.31 4.72 -0.67
C GLU A 158 16.11 3.89 -0.21
N PRO A 159 15.68 3.98 1.06
CA PRO A 159 14.48 3.28 1.54
C PRO A 159 13.18 3.98 1.16
N VAL A 160 13.23 5.25 0.71
CA VAL A 160 12.07 5.98 0.19
C VAL A 160 12.40 6.61 -1.15
N VAL A 161 11.68 6.22 -2.19
CA VAL A 161 11.93 6.68 -3.56
C VAL A 161 10.67 7.26 -4.18
N VAL A 162 10.72 8.54 -4.52
CA VAL A 162 9.69 9.19 -5.33
C VAL A 162 9.92 8.79 -6.79
N ASN A 163 8.95 8.12 -7.37
CA ASN A 163 8.95 7.80 -8.78
C ASN A 163 8.79 9.08 -9.60
N GLN A 164 9.74 9.33 -10.50
CA GLN A 164 9.70 10.52 -11.36
C GLN A 164 8.59 10.45 -12.41
N ARG A 165 8.15 9.24 -12.78
CA ARG A 165 7.07 9.04 -13.74
C ARG A 165 5.74 9.42 -13.10
N ILE A 166 4.95 10.21 -13.82
CA ILE A 166 3.55 10.48 -13.50
C ILE A 166 2.67 9.58 -14.36
N PHE A 167 1.81 8.81 -13.72
CA PHE A 167 0.81 7.97 -14.37
C PHE A 167 -0.47 8.77 -14.56
N ARG A 168 -1.09 8.70 -15.74
CA ARG A 168 -2.22 9.58 -16.09
C ARG A 168 -3.39 8.78 -16.61
N ASN A 169 -4.57 9.27 -16.25
CA ASN A 169 -5.87 8.87 -16.78
C ASN A 169 -6.72 10.15 -16.93
N PRO A 170 -7.77 10.19 -17.78
CA PRO A 170 -8.63 11.37 -17.91
C PRO A 170 -9.15 11.97 -16.59
N ARG A 171 -9.30 11.16 -15.52
CA ARG A 171 -9.81 11.61 -14.22
C ARG A 171 -8.75 11.90 -13.15
N TRP A 172 -7.52 11.43 -13.34
CA TRP A 172 -6.50 11.49 -12.29
C TRP A 172 -5.06 11.51 -12.83
N GLN A 173 -4.16 12.05 -12.02
CA GLN A 173 -2.71 11.94 -12.19
C GLN A 173 -2.12 11.38 -10.91
N VAL A 174 -1.36 10.30 -11.02
CA VAL A 174 -0.80 9.59 -9.88
C VAL A 174 0.72 9.64 -9.94
N ARG A 175 1.34 10.01 -8.82
CA ARG A 175 2.76 9.78 -8.57
C ARG A 175 2.90 8.74 -7.46
N VAL A 176 3.81 7.80 -7.62
CA VAL A 176 4.04 6.75 -6.62
C VAL A 176 5.30 7.09 -5.82
N VAL A 177 5.22 6.94 -4.51
CA VAL A 177 6.35 7.03 -3.59
C VAL A 177 6.55 5.66 -2.98
N HIS A 178 7.58 4.96 -3.42
CA HIS A 178 7.89 3.63 -2.92
C HIS A 178 8.58 3.75 -1.56
N VAL A 179 8.10 3.00 -0.58
CA VAL A 179 8.67 2.95 0.77
C VAL A 179 9.03 1.51 1.10
N HIS A 180 10.28 1.30 1.51
CA HIS A 180 10.78 0.00 1.93
C HIS A 180 10.23 -0.30 3.32
N SER A 181 9.04 -0.88 3.34
CA SER A 181 8.35 -1.24 4.59
C SER A 181 9.24 -2.17 5.44
N PRO A 182 9.35 -1.94 6.77
CA PRO A 182 10.10 -2.84 7.63
C PRO A 182 9.45 -4.23 7.63
N ASP A 183 10.29 -5.26 7.57
CA ASP A 183 9.89 -6.66 7.66
C ASP A 183 10.09 -7.17 9.09
N MET A 184 9.01 -7.13 9.87
CA MET A 184 9.03 -7.51 11.28
C MET A 184 9.10 -9.02 11.48
N SER A 185 8.83 -9.81 10.44
CA SER A 185 8.95 -11.28 10.51
C SER A 185 10.39 -11.74 10.71
N ARG A 186 11.36 -10.87 10.43
CA ARG A 186 12.80 -11.14 10.51
C ARG A 186 13.46 -10.56 11.76
N LEU A 187 12.69 -9.95 12.66
CA LEU A 187 13.28 -9.39 13.86
C LEU A 187 13.86 -10.50 14.75
N PRO A 188 15.11 -10.34 15.22
CA PRO A 188 15.68 -11.26 16.20
C PRO A 188 14.81 -11.29 17.45
N SER A 189 14.63 -12.46 18.06
CA SER A 189 13.85 -12.67 19.28
C SER A 189 14.45 -12.00 20.54
N SER A 190 15.35 -11.03 20.40
CA SER A 190 16.07 -10.42 21.52
C SER A 190 15.21 -9.38 22.26
N THR A 191 15.47 -9.30 23.56
CA THR A 191 15.03 -8.44 24.69
C THR A 191 14.25 -7.11 24.49
N VAL A 192 14.06 -6.59 23.28
CA VAL A 192 13.23 -5.41 23.01
C VAL A 192 11.79 -5.84 22.78
N SER A 193 10.81 -5.14 23.37
CA SER A 193 9.40 -5.44 23.08
C SER A 193 9.13 -5.29 21.58
N PRO A 194 8.44 -6.24 20.92
CA PRO A 194 8.12 -6.14 19.50
C PRO A 194 7.40 -4.85 19.13
N GLU A 195 6.58 -4.33 20.03
CA GLU A 195 5.92 -3.03 19.91
C GLU A 195 6.92 -1.87 19.77
N ARG A 196 7.93 -1.83 20.64
CA ARG A 196 8.94 -0.76 20.62
C ARG A 196 9.78 -0.84 19.34
N ALA A 197 10.20 -2.04 18.95
CA ALA A 197 10.93 -2.25 17.70
C ALA A 197 10.11 -1.81 16.47
N LEU A 198 8.81 -2.15 16.45
CA LEU A 198 7.89 -1.72 15.41
C LEU A 198 7.77 -0.20 15.36
N ARG A 199 7.46 0.42 16.50
CA ARG A 199 7.27 1.86 16.64
C ARG A 199 8.50 2.62 16.17
N ASP A 200 9.69 2.21 16.63
CA ASP A 200 10.93 2.92 16.30
C ASP A 200 11.27 2.76 14.80
N SER A 201 10.95 1.62 14.18
CA SER A 201 11.13 1.40 12.74
C SER A 201 10.14 2.21 11.91
N LEU A 202 8.86 2.21 12.29
CA LEU A 202 7.82 3.01 11.65
C LEU A 202 8.11 4.51 11.76
N TYR A 203 8.58 4.97 12.93
CA TYR A 203 8.90 6.39 13.15
C TYR A 203 9.97 6.88 12.17
N ARG A 204 11.06 6.10 12.00
CA ARG A 204 12.11 6.43 11.03
C ARG A 204 11.57 6.45 9.60
N LEU A 205 10.77 5.45 9.23
CA LEU A 205 10.17 5.37 7.90
C LEU A 205 9.28 6.58 7.60
N PHE A 206 8.41 6.96 8.55
CA PHE A 206 7.53 8.12 8.37
C PHE A 206 8.32 9.42 8.27
N LEU A 207 9.30 9.62 9.14
CA LEU A 207 10.15 10.83 9.10
C LEU A 207 10.85 10.96 7.74
N GLU A 208 11.47 9.88 7.27
CA GLU A 208 12.13 9.86 5.98
C GLU A 208 11.16 10.04 4.80
N THR A 209 9.97 9.46 4.91
CA THR A 209 8.88 9.65 3.93
C THR A 209 8.47 11.10 3.86
N PHE A 210 8.20 11.75 5.00
CA PHE A 210 7.82 13.16 5.04
C PHE A 210 8.92 14.08 4.52
N CYS A 211 10.17 13.90 4.95
CA CYS A 211 11.30 14.67 4.44
C CYS A 211 11.50 14.50 2.93
N THR A 212 11.21 13.30 2.39
CA THR A 212 11.30 13.03 0.96
C THR A 212 10.15 13.69 0.19
N LEU A 213 8.93 13.64 0.71
CA LEU A 213 7.76 14.32 0.13
C LEU A 213 7.94 15.85 0.11
N GLN A 214 8.44 16.45 1.18
CA GLN A 214 8.74 17.89 1.24
C GLN A 214 9.74 18.31 0.17
N ARG A 215 10.82 17.54 -0.01
CA ARG A 215 11.84 17.81 -1.04
C ARG A 215 11.32 17.62 -2.47
N ALA A 216 10.31 16.78 -2.67
CA ALA A 216 9.78 16.46 -3.99
C ALA A 216 8.93 17.59 -4.61
N ALA A 217 8.63 18.66 -3.86
CA ALA A 217 7.85 19.82 -4.30
C ALA A 217 6.57 19.43 -5.05
N LEU A 218 5.70 18.70 -4.34
CA LEU A 218 4.47 18.15 -4.90
C LEU A 218 3.47 19.27 -5.24
N PRO A 219 2.55 19.06 -6.21
CA PRO A 219 1.48 20.01 -6.48
C PRO A 219 0.60 20.25 -5.24
N GLY A 220 0.33 21.50 -4.89
CA GLY A 220 -0.41 21.88 -3.68
C GLY A 220 -1.84 21.34 -3.58
N ASP A 221 -2.45 20.97 -4.71
CA ASP A 221 -3.79 20.37 -4.80
C ASP A 221 -3.80 18.84 -4.64
N SER A 222 -2.62 18.23 -4.44
CA SER A 222 -2.45 16.78 -4.35
C SER A 222 -3.09 16.19 -3.08
N ILE A 223 -3.57 14.95 -3.18
CA ILE A 223 -3.94 14.12 -2.03
C ILE A 223 -2.90 13.03 -1.84
N ILE A 224 -2.36 12.87 -0.63
CA ILE A 224 -1.49 11.74 -0.29
C ILE A 224 -2.35 10.57 0.21
N MET A 225 -2.23 9.41 -0.43
CA MET A 225 -2.82 8.14 -0.02
C MET A 225 -1.75 7.31 0.67
N MET A 226 -1.82 7.20 2.00
CA MET A 226 -0.84 6.48 2.81
C MET A 226 -1.47 5.22 3.42
N PRO A 227 -1.06 4.01 3.02
CA PRO A 227 -1.55 2.79 3.64
C PRO A 227 -0.92 2.56 5.02
N LEU A 228 -1.50 1.60 5.74
CA LEU A 228 -0.89 1.02 6.92
C LEU A 228 0.36 0.20 6.51
N VAL A 229 1.53 0.85 6.55
CA VAL A 229 2.83 0.24 6.22
C VAL A 229 3.24 -0.81 7.25
N ALA A 230 3.94 -1.87 6.83
CA ALA A 230 4.30 -3.02 7.68
C ALA A 230 3.12 -3.80 8.26
N SER A 231 1.93 -3.70 7.65
CA SER A 231 0.75 -4.50 8.03
C SER A 231 0.75 -5.88 7.36
N GLY A 232 -0.13 -6.76 7.83
CA GLY A 232 -0.31 -8.10 7.26
C GLY A 232 0.92 -8.98 7.44
N ILE A 233 1.40 -9.61 6.37
CA ILE A 233 2.55 -10.54 6.40
C ILE A 233 3.82 -9.88 6.95
N TYR A 234 4.00 -8.59 6.73
CA TYR A 234 5.18 -7.84 7.17
C TYR A 234 5.15 -7.50 8.67
N SER A 235 4.02 -7.67 9.35
CA SER A 235 3.89 -7.43 10.78
C SER A 235 4.44 -8.57 11.64
N GLY A 236 4.86 -9.71 11.06
CA GLY A 236 5.56 -10.77 11.82
C GLY A 236 4.76 -11.36 12.98
N ASN A 237 3.45 -11.55 12.80
CA ASN A 237 2.49 -12.00 13.83
C ASN A 237 2.24 -11.01 14.98
N ILE A 238 2.64 -9.74 14.85
CA ILE A 238 2.30 -8.72 15.85
C ILE A 238 0.77 -8.56 15.91
N PRO A 239 0.15 -8.71 17.10
CA PRO A 239 -1.28 -8.50 17.28
C PRO A 239 -1.74 -7.12 16.78
N SER A 240 -2.93 -7.06 16.18
CA SER A 240 -3.44 -5.83 15.54
C SER A 240 -3.53 -4.63 16.51
N ASN A 241 -3.89 -4.86 17.78
CA ASN A 241 -3.91 -3.81 18.80
C ASN A 241 -2.51 -3.24 19.10
N ILE A 242 -1.48 -4.09 19.15
CA ILE A 242 -0.09 -3.68 19.33
C ILE A 242 0.41 -2.92 18.10
N TYR A 243 0.08 -3.43 16.91
CA TYR A 243 0.40 -2.76 15.64
C TYR A 243 -0.22 -1.37 15.57
N ASN A 244 -1.53 -1.22 15.84
CA ASN A 244 -2.22 0.07 15.76
C ASN A 244 -1.63 1.09 16.73
N ARG A 245 -1.29 0.68 17.95
CA ARG A 245 -0.64 1.53 18.95
C ARG A 245 0.75 1.98 18.51
N ALA A 246 1.57 1.05 18.01
CA ALA A 246 2.89 1.36 17.50
C ALA A 246 2.83 2.30 16.28
N PHE A 247 1.91 2.05 15.34
CA PHE A 247 1.65 2.91 14.18
C PHE A 247 1.22 4.30 14.60
N ALA A 248 0.19 4.42 15.45
CA ALA A 248 -0.32 5.70 15.92
C ALA A 248 0.78 6.51 16.62
N SER A 249 1.51 5.88 17.54
CA SER A 249 2.61 6.52 18.25
C SER A 249 3.72 7.00 17.30
N ALA A 250 4.15 6.15 16.37
CA ALA A 250 5.19 6.47 15.40
C ALA A 250 4.77 7.58 14.43
N PHE A 251 3.56 7.50 13.87
CA PHE A 251 3.04 8.46 12.91
C PHE A 251 2.85 9.84 13.58
N CYS A 252 2.22 9.90 14.75
CA CYS A 252 2.03 11.14 15.47
C CYS A 252 3.37 11.77 15.88
N ALA A 253 4.34 10.97 16.33
CA ALA A 253 5.67 11.47 16.66
C ALA A 253 6.39 12.05 15.44
N ALA A 254 6.36 11.35 14.30
CA ALA A 254 6.97 11.82 13.05
C ALA A 254 6.27 13.09 12.51
N ALA A 255 4.95 13.17 12.61
CA ALA A 255 4.20 14.35 12.19
C ALA A 255 4.53 15.57 13.04
N ARG A 256 4.65 15.42 14.38
CA ARG A 256 5.10 16.51 15.27
C ARG A 256 6.51 16.99 14.93
N ALA A 257 7.39 16.12 14.44
CA ALA A 257 8.74 16.50 14.02
C ALA A 257 8.76 17.47 12.83
N LEU A 258 7.66 17.58 12.07
CA LEU A 258 7.49 18.58 11.00
C LEU A 258 7.25 20.00 11.54
N ARG A 259 7.06 20.17 12.85
CA ARG A 259 6.85 21.48 13.51
C ARG A 259 5.64 22.25 12.99
N SER A 260 4.63 21.55 12.50
CA SER A 260 3.34 22.10 12.07
C SER A 260 2.21 21.31 12.73
N SER A 261 1.12 21.98 13.09
CA SER A 261 -0.13 21.33 13.49
C SER A 261 -0.92 20.79 12.30
N ASN A 262 -0.64 21.30 11.08
CA ASN A 262 -1.24 20.87 9.84
C ASN A 262 -0.22 20.11 8.99
N ILE A 263 -0.41 18.79 8.87
CA ILE A 263 0.52 17.93 8.14
C ILE A 263 0.44 18.16 6.63
N ALA A 264 -0.76 18.44 6.10
CA ALA A 264 -0.94 18.65 4.68
C ALA A 264 -0.20 19.91 4.23
N GLU A 265 -0.35 20.99 4.99
CA GLU A 265 0.41 22.24 4.78
C GLU A 265 1.92 22.01 4.88
N ALA A 266 2.38 21.30 5.91
CA ALA A 266 3.80 21.00 6.10
C ALA A 266 4.41 20.21 4.93
N LEU A 267 3.61 19.36 4.28
CA LEU A 267 4.00 18.58 3.11
C LEU A 267 3.73 19.30 1.77
N GLY A 268 3.11 20.48 1.81
CA GLY A 268 2.75 21.24 0.61
C GLY A 268 1.69 20.54 -0.25
N VAL A 269 0.70 19.90 0.37
CA VAL A 269 -0.39 19.18 -0.30
C VAL A 269 -1.75 19.59 0.27
N ARG A 270 -2.85 19.17 -0.38
CA ARG A 270 -4.21 19.50 0.06
C ARG A 270 -4.65 18.68 1.27
N GLU A 271 -4.34 17.39 1.27
CA GLU A 271 -4.82 16.45 2.29
C GLU A 271 -3.95 15.20 2.35
N VAL A 272 -3.80 14.65 3.55
CA VAL A 272 -3.20 13.32 3.79
C VAL A 272 -4.29 12.36 4.26
N ARG A 273 -4.41 11.23 3.56
CA ARG A 273 -5.36 10.15 3.88
C ARG A 273 -4.62 8.91 4.32
N ILE A 274 -4.86 8.45 5.54
CA ILE A 274 -4.41 7.13 5.98
C ILE A 274 -5.47 6.10 5.59
N CYS A 275 -5.09 5.19 4.70
CA CYS A 275 -5.94 4.17 4.12
C CYS A 275 -5.99 2.95 5.04
N CYS A 276 -7.09 2.77 5.77
CA CYS A 276 -7.21 1.79 6.84
C CYS A 276 -7.67 0.40 6.38
N TYR A 277 -8.11 0.24 5.12
CA TYR A 277 -8.59 -1.05 4.56
C TYR A 277 -9.72 -1.69 5.39
N GLY A 278 -10.62 -0.87 5.91
CA GLY A 278 -11.80 -1.32 6.63
C GLY A 278 -12.10 -0.48 7.87
N ARG A 279 -13.39 -0.44 8.20
CA ARG A 279 -13.91 0.39 9.30
C ARG A 279 -13.41 -0.05 10.68
N ALA A 280 -13.22 -1.35 10.92
CA ALA A 280 -12.74 -1.85 12.20
C ALA A 280 -11.34 -1.32 12.53
N VAL A 281 -10.43 -1.35 11.55
CA VAL A 281 -9.07 -0.82 11.70
C VAL A 281 -9.07 0.70 11.81
N GLN A 282 -9.91 1.36 11.00
CA GLN A 282 -10.08 2.82 11.06
C GLN A 282 -10.48 3.30 12.46
N LEU A 283 -11.47 2.67 13.08
CA LEU A 283 -11.95 3.02 14.42
C LEU A 283 -10.89 2.72 15.49
N ALA A 284 -10.26 1.55 15.43
CA ALA A 284 -9.21 1.18 16.39
C ALA A 284 -8.00 2.13 16.30
N LEU A 285 -7.63 2.55 15.08
CA LEU A 285 -6.54 3.49 14.89
C LEU A 285 -6.91 4.91 15.34
N ALA A 286 -8.16 5.34 15.08
CA ALA A 286 -8.68 6.62 15.57
C ALA A 286 -8.57 6.72 17.10
N GLU A 287 -9.00 5.67 17.81
CA GLU A 287 -8.92 5.62 19.26
C GLU A 287 -7.47 5.70 19.77
N GLU A 288 -6.54 4.94 19.17
CA GLU A 288 -5.14 5.01 19.59
C GLU A 288 -4.51 6.38 19.28
N MET A 289 -4.86 7.02 18.14
CA MET A 289 -4.37 8.37 17.80
C MET A 289 -4.95 9.44 18.72
N GLU A 290 -6.21 9.34 19.12
CA GLU A 290 -6.83 10.24 20.10
C GLU A 290 -6.11 10.14 21.46
N ARG A 291 -5.78 8.93 21.92
CA ARG A 291 -4.95 8.72 23.12
C ARG A 291 -3.57 9.38 23.01
N GLN A 292 -2.94 9.35 21.82
CA GLN A 292 -1.66 10.05 21.61
C GLN A 292 -1.80 11.57 21.65
N ALA A 293 -2.95 12.12 21.26
CA ALA A 293 -3.21 13.56 21.31
C ALA A 293 -3.41 14.06 22.76
N CYS A 294 -4.06 13.27 23.61
CA CYS A 294 -4.26 13.59 25.02
C CYS A 294 -2.96 13.53 25.82
N THR A 295 -2.15 12.49 25.65
CA THR A 295 -0.87 12.33 26.37
C THR A 295 0.18 13.37 25.98
N GLY A 296 0.12 13.91 24.75
CA GLY A 296 1.00 14.99 24.29
C GLY A 296 0.74 16.36 24.94
N LYS A 297 -0.42 16.55 25.59
CA LYS A 297 -0.78 17.80 26.29
C LYS A 297 -0.27 17.85 27.74
N GLU A 298 0.17 16.73 28.29
CA GLU A 298 0.64 16.60 29.68
C GLU A 298 2.18 16.64 29.81
N GLY A 299 2.88 17.44 28.97
CA GLY A 299 4.28 17.78 29.20
C GLY A 299 4.46 18.58 30.49
N PRO A 300 5.55 18.39 31.26
CA PRO A 300 5.60 18.77 32.66
C PRO A 300 5.41 20.27 32.85
N ALA A 301 4.52 20.64 33.78
CA ALA A 301 4.61 21.93 34.43
C ALA A 301 6.03 22.08 34.98
N ARG A 302 6.66 23.19 34.59
CA ARG A 302 8.06 23.57 34.84
C ARG A 302 8.58 23.23 36.24
#